data_AF-A0A7U9WQB0-F1
#
_entry.id   AF-A0A7U9WQB0-F1
#
_cell.length_a   1.000
_cell.length_b   1.000
_cell.length_c   1.000
_cell.angle_alpha   90.00
_cell.angle_beta   90.00
_cell.angle_gamma   90.00
#
_symmetry.space_group_name_H-M   'P 1'
#
loop_
_entity.id
_entity.type
_entity.pdbx_description
1 polymer ?
#
loop_
_entity_poly.entity_id
_entity_poly.type
_entity_poly.pdbx_seq_one_letter_code
_entity_poly.pdbx_strand_id
1 'polypeptide(L)'
;MKILRRLCYFLMALMIALCALITLCALRPDLTEAIGNLVDPDRKRVEVSADSPVQAGTPPGGGEVHSWEREPENDMPGGGGSDPENSGQSTAGTTNTKGEAYETGQGAEYAQAGEEGLVSDISPEYITPDEADVLIPDEVSGKNGYQKIEDEGGQIGDEAADQLLAQISQGNTGDGLVFDPVYYPYYAMLDEKGKHMYRQIYANANDLFQAFAPVEDVTAPQLRTIFAAVYNDHPELFWLETAYYGKYRRNGQCVEIDLRFNRTAQNLEGEKAVFLAQADGILAQAGALGSNYEKERFVHDTLIDRISYNMGAEMNQSAYSALVNGQTVCAGYARAFQYLLQQLGIPCYYCTGYAGESHAWNIVSLEDGFYNVDATWDDTEGGRYDYFNKTDGDFADTHIRQELAVYLPPCNGQMYRNQEQSAENLRNLGDVGLTENDIVYSLSGYYTNCGSQITAAGSGAYEFYTVADGGALMQEIYQAYQSDDYKQGYMENAMTAIGASVCEMNLDVEELAGDRYLIVHKVNLR
;
A
#
# COMPACT_ATOMS: atom_id res chain seq x y z
N MET A 1 11.17 24.76 -55.67
CA MET A 1 9.75 25.15 -55.82
C MET A 1 8.88 24.16 -56.61
N LYS A 2 9.26 23.67 -57.80
CA LYS A 2 8.42 22.73 -58.59
C LYS A 2 8.21 21.35 -57.96
N ILE A 3 9.20 20.83 -57.23
CA ILE A 3 9.15 19.52 -56.57
C ILE A 3 8.24 19.57 -55.32
N LEU A 4 8.40 20.61 -54.49
CA LEU A 4 7.58 20.82 -53.30
C LEU A 4 6.09 20.98 -53.65
N ARG A 5 5.77 21.68 -54.74
CA ARG A 5 4.40 21.83 -55.22
C ARG A 5 3.79 20.50 -55.70
N ARG A 6 4.59 19.62 -56.32
CA ARG A 6 4.13 18.27 -56.71
C ARG A 6 3.90 17.37 -55.50
N LEU A 7 4.73 17.49 -54.47
CA LEU A 7 4.57 16.76 -53.21
C LEU A 7 3.30 17.20 -52.47
N CYS A 8 3.02 18.50 -52.39
CA CYS A 8 1.78 19.00 -51.77
C CYS A 8 0.53 18.53 -52.53
N TYR A 9 0.54 18.52 -53.87
CA TYR A 9 -0.59 17.99 -54.64
C TYR A 9 -0.76 16.47 -54.45
N PHE A 10 0.33 15.72 -54.29
CA PHE A 10 0.27 14.29 -54.00
C PHE A 10 -0.33 14.01 -52.62
N LEU A 11 0.13 14.71 -51.57
CA LEU A 11 -0.40 14.57 -50.22
C LEU A 11 -1.88 14.98 -50.13
N MET A 12 -2.26 16.04 -50.83
CA MET A 12 -3.66 16.47 -50.90
C MET A 12 -4.54 15.43 -51.61
N ALA A 13 -4.05 14.82 -52.71
CA ALA A 13 -4.77 13.74 -53.39
C ALA A 13 -4.89 12.49 -52.51
N LEU A 14 -3.86 12.16 -51.72
CA LEU A 14 -3.88 11.05 -50.77
C LEU A 14 -4.91 11.27 -49.66
N MET A 15 -4.97 12.48 -49.08
CA MET A 15 -5.99 12.82 -48.09
C MET A 15 -7.40 12.73 -48.65
N ILE A 16 -7.63 13.24 -49.87
CA ILE A 16 -8.94 13.16 -50.51
C ILE A 16 -9.35 11.71 -50.74
N ALA A 17 -8.41 10.84 -51.15
CA ALA A 17 -8.66 9.41 -51.32
C ALA A 17 -8.97 8.71 -49.99
N LEU A 18 -8.26 9.05 -48.91
CA LEU A 18 -8.51 8.53 -47.56
C LEU A 18 -9.89 8.95 -47.03
N CYS A 19 -10.25 10.24 -47.16
CA CYS A 19 -11.57 10.71 -46.77
C CYS A 19 -12.69 10.06 -47.59
N ALA A 20 -12.48 9.87 -48.90
CA ALA A 20 -13.43 9.15 -49.74
C ALA A 20 -13.57 7.67 -49.32
N LEU A 21 -12.46 7.01 -48.96
CA LEU A 21 -12.47 5.63 -48.48
C LEU A 21 -13.21 5.51 -47.14
N ILE A 22 -12.95 6.41 -46.18
CA ILE A 22 -13.65 6.45 -44.89
C ILE A 22 -15.15 6.65 -45.09
N THR A 23 -15.53 7.57 -45.98
CA THR A 23 -16.95 7.84 -46.30
C THR A 23 -17.59 6.62 -46.98
N LEU A 24 -16.86 5.94 -47.85
CA LEU A 24 -17.33 4.71 -48.51
C LEU A 24 -17.51 3.58 -47.51
N CYS A 25 -16.58 3.39 -46.57
CA CYS A 25 -16.67 2.42 -45.48
C CYS A 25 -17.86 2.73 -44.54
N ALA A 26 -18.13 4.01 -44.26
CA ALA A 26 -19.28 4.40 -43.45
C ALA A 26 -20.63 4.12 -44.15
N LEU A 27 -20.69 4.21 -45.48
CA LEU A 27 -21.91 3.97 -46.27
C LEU A 27 -22.09 2.51 -46.72
N ARG A 28 -21.03 1.70 -46.63
CA ARG A 28 -21.01 0.29 -47.07
C ARG A 28 -20.34 -0.58 -46.01
N PRO A 29 -21.12 -1.03 -45.00
CA PRO A 29 -20.62 -1.90 -43.93
C PRO A 29 -19.97 -3.20 -44.45
N ASP A 30 -20.41 -3.68 -45.60
CA ASP A 30 -19.87 -4.84 -46.31
C ASP A 30 -18.41 -4.64 -46.77
N LEU A 31 -18.05 -3.42 -47.18
CA LEU A 31 -16.67 -3.07 -47.54
C LEU A 31 -15.79 -2.91 -46.30
N THR A 32 -16.34 -2.36 -45.22
CA THR A 32 -15.64 -2.20 -43.93
C THR A 32 -15.26 -3.57 -43.35
N GLU A 33 -16.15 -4.53 -43.42
CA GLU A 33 -15.89 -5.91 -42.98
C GLU A 33 -14.84 -6.61 -43.86
N ALA A 34 -14.91 -6.43 -45.18
CA ALA A 34 -13.92 -6.99 -46.11
C ALA A 34 -12.52 -6.41 -45.92
N ILE A 35 -12.40 -5.11 -45.64
CA ILE A 35 -11.12 -4.45 -45.32
C ILE A 35 -10.64 -4.88 -43.93
N GLY A 36 -11.53 -4.98 -42.95
CA GLY A 36 -11.21 -5.47 -41.60
C GLY A 36 -10.59 -6.87 -41.64
N ASN A 37 -11.19 -7.80 -42.39
CA ASN A 37 -10.68 -9.17 -42.53
C ASN A 37 -9.36 -9.27 -43.32
N LEU A 38 -9.02 -8.26 -44.14
CA LEU A 38 -7.75 -8.20 -44.85
C LEU A 38 -6.62 -7.66 -43.96
N VAL A 39 -6.95 -6.75 -43.04
CA VAL A 39 -6.01 -6.11 -42.11
C VAL A 39 -5.77 -6.98 -40.87
N ASP A 40 -6.77 -7.75 -40.45
CA ASP A 40 -6.69 -8.62 -39.27
C ASP A 40 -7.50 -9.92 -39.51
N PRO A 41 -6.89 -10.95 -40.12
CA PRO A 41 -7.58 -12.17 -40.53
C PRO A 41 -7.99 -13.11 -39.37
N ASP A 42 -7.52 -12.88 -38.14
CA ASP A 42 -7.72 -13.81 -37.00
C ASP A 42 -8.83 -13.38 -36.02
N ARG A 43 -9.59 -12.34 -36.35
CA ARG A 43 -10.67 -11.83 -35.49
C ARG A 43 -11.90 -12.77 -35.50
N LYS A 44 -11.94 -13.75 -34.59
CA LYS A 44 -13.13 -14.57 -34.31
C LYS A 44 -14.27 -13.72 -33.74
N ARG A 45 -15.44 -13.74 -34.41
CA ARG A 45 -16.68 -13.10 -33.94
C ARG A 45 -17.28 -13.83 -32.75
N VAL A 46 -17.59 -13.09 -31.69
CA VAL A 46 -18.60 -13.46 -30.68
C VAL A 46 -19.84 -12.61 -30.97
N GLU A 47 -20.96 -13.25 -31.32
CA GLU A 47 -22.26 -12.59 -31.44
C GLU A 47 -22.82 -12.32 -30.04
N VAL A 48 -23.09 -11.05 -29.72
CA VAL A 48 -23.73 -10.63 -28.46
C VAL A 48 -25.22 -10.47 -28.72
N SER A 49 -26.06 -11.25 -28.04
CA SER A 49 -27.51 -11.06 -28.03
C SER A 49 -27.86 -9.83 -27.18
N ALA A 50 -28.54 -8.86 -27.79
CA ALA A 50 -29.09 -7.70 -27.12
C ALA A 50 -30.33 -8.12 -26.30
N ASP A 51 -30.16 -8.27 -24.99
CA ASP A 51 -31.17 -7.95 -23.98
C ASP A 51 -30.57 -8.16 -22.57
N SER A 52 -30.05 -7.08 -21.97
CA SER A 52 -29.98 -6.84 -20.52
C SER A 52 -29.44 -5.42 -20.27
N PRO A 53 -30.03 -4.61 -19.36
CA PRO A 53 -29.54 -3.28 -19.09
C PRO A 53 -28.25 -3.31 -18.26
N VAL A 54 -27.27 -2.53 -18.69
CA VAL A 54 -26.01 -2.26 -17.97
C VAL A 54 -26.32 -1.44 -16.72
N GLN A 55 -26.02 -1.99 -15.55
CA GLN A 55 -25.97 -1.27 -14.27
C GLN A 55 -24.50 -0.90 -14.00
N ALA A 56 -24.22 0.40 -13.91
CA ALA A 56 -22.93 0.92 -13.49
C ALA A 56 -22.67 0.55 -12.02
N GLY A 57 -21.48 0.03 -11.73
CA GLY A 57 -21.06 -0.34 -10.38
C GLY A 57 -20.95 0.89 -9.48
N THR A 58 -21.66 0.81 -8.35
CA THR A 58 -21.57 1.72 -7.20
C THR A 58 -20.50 1.18 -6.23
N PRO A 59 -19.79 2.01 -5.45
CA PRO A 59 -18.77 1.55 -4.49
C PRO A 59 -19.36 0.60 -3.42
N PRO A 60 -18.57 -0.30 -2.82
CA PRO A 60 -19.07 -1.18 -1.78
C PRO A 60 -19.37 -0.35 -0.51
N GLY A 61 -20.59 -0.48 0.02
CA GLY A 61 -20.95 0.05 1.34
C GLY A 61 -22.07 1.11 1.38
N GLY A 62 -23.22 0.83 0.77
CA GLY A 62 -24.46 1.62 0.95
C GLY A 62 -25.57 0.76 1.53
N GLY A 63 -25.48 0.40 2.81
CA GLY A 63 -26.55 -0.27 3.54
C GLY A 63 -27.68 0.69 3.89
N GLU A 64 -28.92 0.25 3.68
CA GLU A 64 -30.17 0.99 3.79
C GLU A 64 -30.34 1.75 5.12
N VAL A 65 -30.63 3.05 5.02
CA VAL A 65 -30.96 3.91 6.16
C VAL A 65 -32.39 3.60 6.62
N HIS A 66 -32.52 2.69 7.58
CA HIS A 66 -33.75 2.58 8.36
C HIS A 66 -33.75 3.62 9.48
N SER A 67 -34.62 4.62 9.32
CA SER A 67 -34.95 5.64 10.31
C SER A 67 -35.38 5.03 11.65
N TRP A 68 -34.70 5.42 12.73
CA TRP A 68 -35.31 5.47 14.05
C TRP A 68 -34.91 6.78 14.73
N GLU A 69 -35.88 7.66 14.87
CA GLU A 69 -35.85 8.74 15.84
C GLU A 69 -36.00 8.13 17.24
N ARG A 70 -35.07 8.39 18.15
CA ARG A 70 -35.42 8.63 19.56
C ARG A 70 -34.31 9.37 20.31
N GLU A 71 -34.67 10.52 20.85
CA GLU A 71 -33.92 11.34 21.81
C GLU A 71 -34.11 10.83 23.27
N PRO A 72 -33.36 11.38 24.26
CA PRO A 72 -32.68 10.62 25.31
C PRO A 72 -33.45 10.53 26.64
N GLU A 73 -33.10 9.55 27.47
CA GLU A 73 -33.47 9.55 28.89
C GLU A 73 -32.22 9.44 29.78
N ASN A 74 -32.11 10.43 30.68
CA ASN A 74 -31.27 10.46 31.87
C ASN A 74 -31.54 9.24 32.76
N ASP A 75 -30.52 8.70 33.42
CA ASP A 75 -30.59 8.50 34.87
C ASP A 75 -29.20 8.27 35.49
N MET A 76 -28.86 9.16 36.42
CA MET A 76 -27.82 9.03 37.44
C MET A 76 -28.39 8.29 38.67
N PRO A 77 -27.55 7.60 39.45
CA PRO A 77 -27.18 8.17 40.77
C PRO A 77 -25.68 7.89 41.07
N GLY A 78 -24.90 8.63 41.86
CA GLY A 78 -25.17 9.59 42.93
C GLY A 78 -24.36 9.20 44.18
N GLY A 79 -23.32 9.99 44.52
CA GLY A 79 -22.65 10.06 45.84
C GLY A 79 -21.24 9.42 45.92
N GLY A 80 -20.20 10.01 46.54
CA GLY A 80 -20.04 11.27 47.25
C GLY A 80 -18.74 11.27 48.09
N GLY A 81 -18.07 12.43 48.19
CA GLY A 81 -17.01 12.78 49.17
C GLY A 81 -15.65 12.10 48.97
N SER A 82 -14.48 12.68 49.22
CA SER A 82 -14.07 13.96 49.82
C SER A 82 -12.53 14.06 49.66
N ASP A 83 -12.00 15.26 49.39
CA ASP A 83 -10.56 15.58 49.48
C ASP A 83 -10.03 15.46 50.92
N PRO A 84 -8.69 15.38 51.09
CA PRO A 84 -7.98 16.58 51.54
C PRO A 84 -6.58 16.83 50.94
N GLU A 85 -6.35 18.10 50.61
CA GLU A 85 -5.21 18.98 50.92
C GLU A 85 -3.75 18.45 51.05
N ASN A 86 -2.91 19.00 50.14
CA ASN A 86 -1.81 19.96 50.38
C ASN A 86 -0.33 19.50 50.56
N SER A 87 0.53 20.37 50.00
CA SER A 87 1.98 20.58 50.13
C SER A 87 2.87 19.72 49.22
N GLY A 88 3.76 20.23 48.38
CA GLY A 88 4.28 21.59 48.19
C GLY A 88 5.81 21.56 48.32
N GLN A 89 6.57 21.45 47.21
CA GLN A 89 7.89 22.06 47.11
C GLN A 89 8.46 22.09 45.69
N SER A 90 8.91 23.27 45.28
CA SER A 90 9.65 23.57 44.06
C SER A 90 11.13 23.22 44.17
N THR A 91 11.78 22.88 43.04
CA THR A 91 13.15 23.33 42.76
C THR A 91 13.40 23.47 41.25
N ALA A 92 13.99 24.63 40.91
CA ALA A 92 14.71 25.07 39.71
C ALA A 92 15.17 23.97 38.71
N GLY A 93 15.14 24.14 37.39
CA GLY A 93 15.33 25.36 36.61
C GLY A 93 16.80 25.47 36.16
N THR A 94 17.12 24.96 34.96
CA THR A 94 18.29 25.43 34.19
C THR A 94 18.03 25.27 32.70
N THR A 95 17.79 26.42 32.06
CA THR A 95 17.91 26.65 30.61
C THR A 95 19.36 26.52 30.17
N ASN A 96 19.62 25.99 28.96
CA ASN A 96 20.82 26.37 28.22
C ASN A 96 20.53 26.50 26.72
N THR A 97 20.97 27.63 26.19
CA THR A 97 20.75 28.22 24.88
C THR A 97 21.73 27.72 23.82
N LYS A 98 21.24 27.74 22.57
CA LYS A 98 21.91 27.79 21.26
C LYS A 98 23.43 28.08 21.24
N GLY A 99 24.14 27.26 20.48
CA GLY A 99 25.40 27.61 19.82
C GLY A 99 25.30 27.30 18.33
N GLU A 100 25.42 28.33 17.49
CA GLU A 100 25.55 28.24 16.04
C GLU A 100 26.94 27.72 15.68
N ALA A 101 27.02 26.76 14.75
CA ALA A 101 28.24 26.44 14.02
C ALA A 101 27.88 26.17 12.56
N TYR A 102 28.48 26.98 11.70
CA TYR A 102 28.40 26.92 10.25
C TYR A 102 29.46 25.93 9.78
N GLU A 103 29.07 24.74 9.32
CA GLU A 103 29.97 23.85 8.57
C GLU A 103 29.28 23.38 7.28
N THR A 104 29.90 23.78 6.18
CA THR A 104 29.65 23.33 4.82
C THR A 104 30.21 21.93 4.63
N GLY A 105 29.38 20.97 4.23
CA GLY A 105 29.85 19.64 3.83
C GLY A 105 28.71 18.81 3.25
N GLN A 106 28.82 18.49 1.96
CA GLN A 106 27.86 17.71 1.18
C GLN A 106 27.63 16.33 1.81
N GLY A 107 26.39 16.07 2.22
CA GLY A 107 25.84 14.77 2.62
C GLY A 107 24.36 14.75 2.25
N ALA A 108 23.89 13.66 1.66
CA ALA A 108 22.59 13.53 1.02
C ALA A 108 21.42 13.98 1.92
N GLU A 109 20.67 15.00 1.49
CA GLU A 109 19.33 15.29 2.00
C GLU A 109 18.38 14.21 1.47
N TYR A 110 18.20 13.14 2.23
CA TYR A 110 16.94 12.41 2.19
C TYR A 110 15.89 13.34 2.75
N ALA A 111 15.16 14.05 1.88
CA ALA A 111 13.97 14.77 2.29
C ALA A 111 12.96 13.74 2.79
N GLN A 112 12.96 13.49 4.11
CA GLN A 112 11.83 12.88 4.79
C GLN A 112 10.58 13.65 4.33
N ALA A 113 9.53 12.95 3.92
CA ALA A 113 8.21 13.57 3.94
C ALA A 113 8.03 14.08 5.38
N GLY A 114 8.08 15.40 5.55
CA GLY A 114 8.04 16.00 6.88
C GLY A 114 6.72 15.64 7.54
N GLU A 115 6.73 15.49 8.86
CA GLU A 115 5.55 15.28 9.71
C GLU A 115 4.44 16.35 9.51
N GLU A 116 4.70 17.38 8.71
CA GLU A 116 3.77 18.43 8.33
C GLU A 116 2.56 17.87 7.55
N GLY A 117 1.37 18.13 8.09
CA GLY A 117 0.09 17.69 7.52
C GLY A 117 -0.39 16.34 8.05
N LEU A 118 0.35 15.69 8.95
CA LEU A 118 -0.07 14.49 9.65
C LEU A 118 -0.77 14.82 10.98
N VAL A 119 -1.57 13.88 11.49
CA VAL A 119 -2.15 13.97 12.84
C VAL A 119 -1.05 13.99 13.91
N SER A 120 -1.23 14.78 14.96
CA SER A 120 -0.18 15.10 15.94
C SER A 120 0.28 13.92 16.81
N ASP A 121 -0.51 12.87 16.88
CA ASP A 121 -0.31 11.67 17.70
C ASP A 121 0.12 10.44 16.89
N ILE A 122 0.41 10.61 15.59
CA ILE A 122 0.91 9.51 14.77
C ILE A 122 2.33 9.13 15.19
N SER A 123 2.55 7.83 15.43
CA SER A 123 3.88 7.28 15.70
C SER A 123 4.06 5.98 14.93
N PRO A 124 5.20 5.74 14.29
CA PRO A 124 5.43 4.51 13.55
C PRO A 124 5.60 3.35 14.54
N GLU A 125 4.83 2.27 14.34
CA GLU A 125 5.02 0.99 15.04
C GLU A 125 6.03 0.09 14.32
N TYR A 126 6.28 0.35 13.03
CA TYR A 126 7.29 -0.32 12.23
C TYR A 126 8.70 -0.05 12.78
N ILE A 127 9.49 -1.11 12.93
CA ILE A 127 10.89 -1.03 13.35
C ILE A 127 11.76 -0.95 12.10
N THR A 128 12.29 0.23 11.81
CA THR A 128 13.15 0.45 10.65
C THR A 128 14.49 -0.30 10.77
N PRO A 129 14.84 -1.17 9.80
CA PRO A 129 16.16 -1.80 9.72
C PRO A 129 17.28 -0.78 9.45
N ASP A 130 18.53 -1.14 9.74
CA ASP A 130 19.69 -0.34 9.35
C ASP A 130 19.92 -0.48 7.83
N GLU A 131 20.02 0.65 7.13
CA GLU A 131 20.30 0.67 5.68
C GLU A 131 21.63 0.00 5.34
N ALA A 132 22.60 -0.02 6.27
CA ALA A 132 23.88 -0.69 6.09
C ALA A 132 23.78 -2.23 6.08
N ASP A 133 22.71 -2.79 6.65
CA ASP A 133 22.50 -4.24 6.74
C ASP A 133 21.70 -4.79 5.55
N VAL A 134 21.18 -3.92 4.69
CA VAL A 134 20.40 -4.31 3.51
C VAL A 134 21.30 -4.95 2.43
N LEU A 135 20.96 -6.16 2.03
CA LEU A 135 21.65 -6.94 1.00
C LEU A 135 20.66 -7.31 -0.11
N ILE A 136 20.94 -6.85 -1.33
CA ILE A 136 20.07 -7.09 -2.49
C ILE A 136 20.56 -8.33 -3.24
N PRO A 137 19.72 -9.37 -3.41
CA PRO A 137 20.08 -10.54 -4.21
C PRO A 137 20.33 -10.16 -5.68
N ASP A 138 21.28 -10.85 -6.32
CA ASP A 138 21.66 -10.58 -7.71
C ASP A 138 20.48 -10.83 -8.68
N GLU A 139 19.60 -11.76 -8.34
CA GLU A 139 18.47 -12.23 -9.15
C GLU A 139 17.39 -11.15 -9.35
N VAL A 140 17.25 -10.23 -8.39
CA VAL A 140 16.27 -9.14 -8.38
C VAL A 140 16.90 -7.77 -8.68
N SER A 141 18.23 -7.74 -8.85
CA SER A 141 18.98 -6.51 -9.11
C SER A 141 18.47 -5.78 -10.36
N GLY A 142 18.12 -4.50 -10.21
CA GLY A 142 17.61 -3.67 -11.30
C GLY A 142 16.11 -3.86 -11.59
N LYS A 143 15.38 -4.63 -10.77
CA LYS A 143 13.92 -4.65 -10.75
C LYS A 143 13.31 -3.59 -9.84
N ASN A 144 14.00 -2.47 -9.73
CA ASN A 144 13.60 -1.27 -9.01
C ASN A 144 13.26 -0.19 -10.04
N GLY A 145 12.15 0.51 -9.88
CA GLY A 145 11.74 1.52 -10.85
C GLY A 145 10.74 2.54 -10.34
N TYR A 146 10.53 2.58 -9.02
CA TYR A 146 9.61 3.52 -8.42
C TYR A 146 10.17 4.94 -8.54
N GLN A 147 9.33 5.85 -9.05
CA GLN A 147 9.62 7.27 -9.14
C GLN A 147 8.91 8.01 -8.01
N LYS A 148 9.67 8.74 -7.21
CA LYS A 148 9.13 9.59 -6.14
C LYS A 148 8.33 10.75 -6.75
N ILE A 149 7.39 11.26 -5.97
CA ILE A 149 6.55 12.39 -6.38
C ILE A 149 7.39 13.64 -6.64
N GLU A 150 7.12 14.30 -7.76
CA GLU A 150 7.78 15.53 -8.20
C GLU A 150 6.86 16.76 -7.99
N ASP A 151 7.33 17.71 -7.18
CA ASP A 151 6.75 19.06 -7.10
C ASP A 151 7.54 19.99 -8.03
N GLU A 152 6.96 20.31 -9.18
CA GLU A 152 7.60 21.17 -10.19
C GLU A 152 7.44 22.67 -9.90
N GLY A 153 6.98 23.03 -8.69
CA GLY A 153 6.46 24.35 -8.38
C GLY A 153 7.46 25.51 -8.30
N GLY A 154 6.91 26.72 -8.22
CA GLY A 154 7.67 27.97 -8.21
C GLY A 154 7.10 29.05 -7.31
N GLN A 155 7.98 29.91 -6.78
CA GLN A 155 7.57 31.07 -5.99
C GLN A 155 7.05 32.21 -6.87
N ILE A 156 5.97 32.85 -6.43
CA ILE A 156 5.42 34.06 -7.02
C ILE A 156 5.36 35.21 -5.99
N GLY A 157 5.35 36.46 -6.47
CA GLY A 157 5.23 37.63 -5.61
C GLY A 157 3.81 37.80 -5.07
N ASP A 158 3.67 38.41 -3.89
CA ASP A 158 2.39 38.52 -3.17
C ASP A 158 1.30 39.20 -3.99
N GLU A 159 1.62 40.29 -4.72
CA GLU A 159 0.65 40.96 -5.60
C GLU A 159 0.15 40.04 -6.74
N ALA A 160 1.03 39.20 -7.28
CA ALA A 160 0.65 38.23 -8.32
C ALA A 160 -0.19 37.09 -7.73
N ALA A 161 0.13 36.65 -6.51
CA ALA A 161 -0.66 35.66 -5.78
C ALA A 161 -2.08 36.16 -5.47
N ASP A 162 -2.22 37.41 -5.03
CA ASP A 162 -3.53 38.02 -4.76
C ASP A 162 -4.38 38.14 -6.03
N GLN A 163 -3.75 38.54 -7.15
CA GLN A 163 -4.42 38.61 -8.45
C GLN A 163 -4.86 37.24 -8.97
N LEU A 164 -4.01 36.22 -8.75
CA LEU A 164 -4.30 34.84 -9.12
C LEU A 164 -5.49 34.30 -8.33
N LEU A 165 -5.45 34.36 -6.99
CA LEU A 165 -6.52 33.89 -6.12
C LEU A 165 -7.86 34.59 -6.35
N ALA A 166 -7.85 35.85 -6.82
CA ALA A 166 -9.07 36.56 -7.20
C ALA A 166 -9.74 36.01 -8.48
N GLN A 167 -9.05 35.18 -9.25
CA GLN A 167 -9.49 34.70 -10.56
C GLN A 167 -9.61 33.17 -10.62
N ILE A 168 -8.71 32.44 -9.96
CA ILE A 168 -8.70 30.99 -9.97
C ILE A 168 -9.81 30.41 -9.09
N SER A 169 -10.49 29.38 -9.59
CA SER A 169 -11.52 28.66 -8.85
C SER A 169 -10.88 27.62 -7.93
N GLN A 170 -11.54 27.26 -6.83
CA GLN A 170 -11.18 26.09 -6.02
C GLN A 170 -11.54 24.76 -6.70
N GLY A 171 -12.24 24.80 -7.85
CA GLY A 171 -12.73 23.61 -8.50
C GLY A 171 -13.72 22.86 -7.61
N ASN A 172 -13.66 21.53 -7.62
CA ASN A 172 -14.47 20.69 -6.74
C ASN A 172 -13.74 20.48 -5.40
N THR A 173 -14.31 20.94 -4.29
CA THR A 173 -13.68 20.82 -2.96
C THR A 173 -13.71 19.39 -2.41
N GLY A 174 -14.50 18.50 -3.02
CA GLY A 174 -14.69 17.13 -2.53
C GLY A 174 -15.48 17.07 -1.22
N ASP A 175 -16.25 18.10 -0.90
CA ASP A 175 -17.11 18.10 0.28
C ASP A 175 -18.17 16.99 0.22
N GLY A 176 -18.27 16.24 1.31
CA GLY A 176 -19.15 15.07 1.42
C GLY A 176 -18.52 13.75 0.97
N LEU A 177 -17.31 13.75 0.40
CA LEU A 177 -16.56 12.51 0.18
C LEU A 177 -16.08 11.91 1.51
N VAL A 178 -16.15 10.58 1.60
CA VAL A 178 -15.76 9.80 2.78
C VAL A 178 -14.89 8.65 2.33
N PHE A 179 -13.80 8.42 3.06
CA PHE A 179 -12.85 7.34 2.81
C PHE A 179 -12.72 6.49 4.08
N ASP A 180 -12.97 5.19 3.94
CA ASP A 180 -12.82 4.21 5.02
C ASP A 180 -11.32 4.02 5.37
N PRO A 181 -10.89 4.32 6.60
CA PRO A 181 -9.49 4.14 7.04
C PRO A 181 -8.94 2.73 6.84
N VAL A 182 -9.80 1.72 6.73
CA VAL A 182 -9.38 0.33 6.44
C VAL A 182 -8.81 0.18 5.03
N TYR A 183 -9.27 0.97 4.06
CA TYR A 183 -8.81 0.90 2.67
C TYR A 183 -7.95 2.09 2.24
N TYR A 184 -8.08 3.21 2.96
CA TYR A 184 -7.42 4.48 2.69
C TYR A 184 -6.59 4.92 3.91
N PRO A 185 -5.55 4.16 4.28
CA PRO A 185 -4.77 4.44 5.48
C PRO A 185 -4.06 5.80 5.37
N TYR A 186 -3.61 6.22 4.19
CA TYR A 186 -2.87 7.47 4.06
C TYR A 186 -3.77 8.69 4.28
N TYR A 187 -5.03 8.65 3.83
CA TYR A 187 -6.05 9.63 4.21
C TYR A 187 -6.23 9.71 5.74
N ALA A 188 -6.24 8.57 6.42
CA ALA A 188 -6.42 8.51 7.86
C ALA A 188 -5.25 9.13 8.65
N MET A 189 -4.04 9.12 8.08
CA MET A 189 -2.82 9.74 8.66
C MET A 189 -2.84 11.26 8.64
N LEU A 190 -3.63 11.88 7.74
CA LEU A 190 -3.64 13.34 7.56
C LEU A 190 -4.43 14.07 8.66
N ASP A 191 -3.98 15.29 8.98
CA ASP A 191 -4.77 16.22 9.80
C ASP A 191 -6.05 16.68 9.08
N GLU A 192 -6.95 17.38 9.78
CA GLU A 192 -8.25 17.79 9.22
C GLU A 192 -8.13 18.70 7.98
N LYS A 193 -7.09 19.54 7.91
CA LYS A 193 -6.84 20.37 6.72
C LYS A 193 -6.34 19.50 5.58
N GLY A 194 -5.42 18.58 5.87
CA GLY A 194 -4.89 17.59 4.94
C GLY A 194 -5.99 16.72 4.35
N LYS A 195 -6.93 16.24 5.16
CA LYS A 195 -8.11 15.49 4.70
C LYS A 195 -9.03 16.29 3.79
N HIS A 196 -9.22 17.58 4.05
CA HIS A 196 -10.00 18.44 3.16
C HIS A 196 -9.30 18.65 1.81
N MET A 197 -8.01 18.95 1.84
CA MET A 197 -7.20 19.07 0.62
C MET A 197 -7.10 17.76 -0.16
N TYR A 198 -7.00 16.61 0.53
CA TYR A 198 -7.03 15.28 -0.09
C TYR A 198 -8.32 15.09 -0.90
N ARG A 199 -9.47 15.41 -0.29
CA ARG A 199 -10.78 15.35 -0.96
C ARG A 199 -10.84 16.25 -2.18
N GLN A 200 -10.31 17.47 -2.07
CA GLN A 200 -10.24 18.42 -3.18
C GLN A 200 -9.39 17.88 -4.35
N ILE A 201 -8.18 17.37 -4.07
CA ILE A 201 -7.28 16.82 -5.10
C ILE A 201 -7.94 15.60 -5.77
N TYR A 202 -8.51 14.67 -5.00
CA TYR A 202 -9.22 13.51 -5.52
C TYR A 202 -10.40 13.91 -6.42
N ALA A 203 -11.21 14.87 -5.99
CA ALA A 203 -12.38 15.31 -6.74
C ALA A 203 -11.99 16.01 -8.06
N ASN A 204 -11.03 16.94 -8.01
CA ASN A 204 -10.54 17.61 -9.21
C ASN A 204 -9.81 16.67 -10.18
N ALA A 205 -9.11 15.65 -9.67
CA ALA A 205 -8.53 14.61 -10.51
C ALA A 205 -9.62 13.84 -11.28
N ASN A 206 -10.73 13.48 -10.63
CA ASN A 206 -11.87 12.83 -11.29
C ASN A 206 -12.57 13.73 -12.31
N ASP A 207 -12.68 15.02 -12.03
CA ASP A 207 -13.29 16.01 -12.93
C ASP A 207 -12.35 16.45 -14.07
N LEU A 208 -11.10 15.97 -14.08
CA LEU A 208 -10.02 16.46 -14.94
C LEU A 208 -9.83 17.99 -14.83
N PHE A 209 -10.15 18.56 -13.66
CA PHE A 209 -10.03 19.97 -13.38
C PHE A 209 -8.59 20.28 -12.97
N GLN A 210 -7.80 20.67 -13.96
CA GLN A 210 -6.35 20.68 -13.86
C GLN A 210 -5.79 21.69 -12.85
N ALA A 211 -6.18 22.96 -12.95
CA ALA A 211 -5.60 24.05 -12.15
C ALA A 211 -6.64 24.70 -11.22
N PHE A 212 -6.38 24.68 -9.92
CA PHE A 212 -7.29 25.19 -8.89
C PHE A 212 -6.57 25.84 -7.70
N ALA A 213 -7.27 26.71 -6.99
CA ALA A 213 -6.82 27.24 -5.70
C ALA A 213 -7.01 26.19 -4.59
N PRO A 214 -6.09 26.07 -3.63
CA PRO A 214 -6.30 25.19 -2.48
C PRO A 214 -7.48 25.70 -1.63
N VAL A 215 -8.28 24.77 -1.12
CA VAL A 215 -9.42 25.09 -0.23
C VAL A 215 -8.96 25.44 1.19
N GLU A 216 -7.81 24.90 1.60
CA GLU A 216 -7.15 25.20 2.87
C GLU A 216 -5.82 25.94 2.67
N ASP A 217 -5.39 26.65 3.72
CA ASP A 217 -4.05 27.24 3.77
C ASP A 217 -3.01 26.15 4.07
N VAL A 218 -2.22 25.78 3.06
CA VAL A 218 -1.18 24.73 3.13
C VAL A 218 0.17 25.20 2.57
N THR A 219 1.25 24.65 3.14
CA THR A 219 2.63 24.85 2.66
C THR A 219 2.99 23.84 1.56
N ALA A 220 4.13 24.05 0.89
CA ALA A 220 4.64 23.07 -0.08
C ALA A 220 4.92 21.68 0.54
N PRO A 221 5.56 21.55 1.72
CA PRO A 221 5.69 20.24 2.39
C PRO A 221 4.36 19.57 2.69
N GLN A 222 3.38 20.31 3.23
CA GLN A 222 2.04 19.78 3.49
C GLN A 222 1.37 19.29 2.21
N LEU A 223 1.43 20.09 1.13
CA LEU A 223 0.85 19.69 -0.15
C LEU A 223 1.51 18.42 -0.71
N ARG A 224 2.84 18.27 -0.59
CA ARG A 224 3.54 17.05 -1.00
C ARG A 224 3.03 15.83 -0.23
N THR A 225 2.89 15.94 1.10
CA THR A 225 2.33 14.89 1.96
C THR A 225 0.90 14.52 1.56
N ILE A 226 0.04 15.52 1.34
CA ILE A 226 -1.36 15.31 0.97
C ILE A 226 -1.47 14.66 -0.42
N PHE A 227 -0.70 15.14 -1.40
CA PHE A 227 -0.68 14.57 -2.74
C PHE A 227 -0.16 13.13 -2.70
N ALA A 228 0.86 12.83 -1.89
CA ALA A 228 1.36 11.47 -1.69
C ALA A 228 0.29 10.56 -1.11
N ALA A 229 -0.49 11.04 -0.14
CA ALA A 229 -1.60 10.27 0.40
C ALA A 229 -2.63 9.93 -0.68
N VAL A 230 -3.11 10.93 -1.45
CA VAL A 230 -4.08 10.69 -2.55
C VAL A 230 -3.52 9.69 -3.56
N TYR A 231 -2.28 9.90 -3.99
CA TYR A 231 -1.64 9.06 -4.98
C TYR A 231 -1.48 7.62 -4.48
N ASN A 232 -1.05 7.40 -3.24
CA ASN A 232 -0.80 6.06 -2.70
C ASN A 232 -2.07 5.30 -2.34
N ASP A 233 -3.15 5.99 -1.98
CA ASP A 233 -4.44 5.39 -1.64
C ASP A 233 -5.28 5.02 -2.88
N HIS A 234 -5.08 5.70 -4.01
CA HIS A 234 -5.98 5.59 -5.18
C HIS A 234 -5.31 5.03 -6.45
N PRO A 235 -5.06 3.71 -6.54
CA PRO A 235 -4.50 3.09 -7.75
C PRO A 235 -5.42 3.19 -8.98
N GLU A 236 -6.71 3.45 -8.79
CA GLU A 236 -7.68 3.64 -9.86
C GLU A 236 -7.50 4.96 -10.63
N LEU A 237 -6.82 5.97 -10.05
CA LEU A 237 -6.55 7.26 -10.68
C LEU A 237 -5.40 7.18 -11.71
N PHE A 238 -5.41 6.16 -12.57
CA PHE A 238 -4.32 5.88 -13.50
C PHE A 238 -4.05 6.98 -14.54
N TRP A 239 -4.92 7.98 -14.66
CA TRP A 239 -4.76 9.15 -15.53
C TRP A 239 -3.99 10.30 -14.87
N LEU A 240 -3.85 10.29 -13.55
CA LEU A 240 -3.07 11.24 -12.76
C LEU A 240 -1.60 10.80 -12.75
N GLU A 241 -0.68 11.72 -13.05
CA GLU A 241 0.76 11.46 -13.02
C GLU A 241 1.32 11.60 -11.59
N THR A 242 2.51 11.04 -11.36
CA THR A 242 3.32 11.19 -10.14
C THR A 242 3.93 12.60 -9.95
N ALA A 243 3.30 13.63 -10.51
CA ALA A 243 3.82 14.98 -10.48
C ALA A 243 2.68 16.00 -10.45
N TYR A 244 2.97 17.16 -9.86
CA TYR A 244 2.10 18.33 -9.93
C TYR A 244 2.96 19.59 -9.99
N TYR A 245 2.34 20.70 -10.41
CA TYR A 245 2.96 22.01 -10.36
C TYR A 245 2.26 22.88 -9.31
N GLY A 246 3.01 23.32 -8.30
CA GLY A 246 2.52 24.25 -7.28
C GLY A 246 2.95 25.71 -7.54
N LYS A 247 2.09 26.68 -7.25
CA LYS A 247 2.54 28.08 -7.07
C LYS A 247 2.46 28.44 -5.60
N TYR A 248 3.55 29.04 -5.12
CA TYR A 248 3.71 29.37 -3.72
C TYR A 248 4.04 30.84 -3.52
N ARG A 249 3.50 31.47 -2.48
CA ARG A 249 4.00 32.76 -1.99
C ARG A 249 5.40 32.60 -1.38
N ARG A 250 6.08 33.72 -1.15
CA ARG A 250 7.39 33.73 -0.47
C ARG A 250 7.37 33.19 0.96
N ASN A 251 6.22 33.26 1.62
CA ASN A 251 6.02 32.69 2.96
C ASN A 251 5.73 31.19 2.94
N GLY A 252 5.71 30.54 1.76
CA GLY A 252 5.47 29.12 1.58
C GLY A 252 4.02 28.72 1.34
N GLN A 253 3.05 29.65 1.48
CA GLN A 253 1.63 29.37 1.23
C GLN A 253 1.39 28.97 -0.22
N CYS A 254 0.74 27.82 -0.44
CA CYS A 254 0.24 27.40 -1.75
C CYS A 254 -0.94 28.28 -2.18
N VAL A 255 -0.97 28.65 -3.46
CA VAL A 255 -2.04 29.48 -4.04
C VAL A 255 -2.61 28.92 -5.34
N GLU A 256 -1.95 27.95 -5.96
CA GLU A 256 -2.45 27.19 -7.10
C GLU A 256 -1.81 25.81 -7.12
N ILE A 257 -2.63 24.82 -7.44
CA ILE A 257 -2.26 23.42 -7.69
C ILE A 257 -2.64 23.14 -9.14
N ASP A 258 -1.70 22.67 -9.95
CA ASP A 258 -1.89 22.23 -11.33
C ASP A 258 -1.52 20.74 -11.43
N LEU A 259 -2.54 19.89 -11.54
CA LEU A 259 -2.40 18.44 -11.64
C LEU A 259 -1.84 18.05 -13.01
N ARG A 260 -0.94 17.07 -13.06
CA ARG A 260 -0.48 16.51 -14.34
C ARG A 260 -1.30 15.29 -14.70
N PHE A 261 -1.80 15.27 -15.93
CA PHE A 261 -2.55 14.14 -16.48
C PHE A 261 -1.83 13.54 -17.69
N ASN A 262 -1.88 12.22 -17.80
CA ASN A 262 -1.31 11.50 -18.93
C ASN A 262 -2.29 11.41 -20.12
N ARG A 263 -1.88 10.70 -21.19
CA ARG A 263 -2.68 10.60 -22.42
C ARG A 263 -4.08 10.02 -22.22
N THR A 264 -4.30 9.20 -21.19
CA THR A 264 -5.60 8.55 -20.98
C THR A 264 -6.69 9.55 -20.61
N ALA A 265 -6.33 10.71 -20.04
CA ALA A 265 -7.28 11.80 -19.76
C ALA A 265 -7.95 12.37 -21.02
N GLN A 266 -7.35 12.17 -22.22
CA GLN A 266 -7.94 12.63 -23.48
C GLN A 266 -9.20 11.84 -23.88
N ASN A 267 -9.33 10.60 -23.40
CA ASN A 267 -10.48 9.73 -23.64
C ASN A 267 -10.80 8.91 -22.39
N LEU A 268 -10.92 9.58 -21.24
CA LEU A 268 -10.94 8.91 -19.94
C LEU A 268 -12.03 7.85 -19.81
N GLU A 269 -13.23 8.10 -20.34
CA GLU A 269 -14.34 7.14 -20.28
C GLU A 269 -14.02 5.84 -21.01
N GLY A 270 -13.45 5.93 -22.23
CA GLY A 270 -13.04 4.77 -23.00
C GLY A 270 -11.88 4.01 -22.34
N GLU A 271 -10.89 4.74 -21.81
CA GLU A 271 -9.74 4.13 -21.13
C GLU A 271 -10.14 3.46 -19.81
N LYS A 272 -11.06 4.05 -19.05
CA LYS A 272 -11.67 3.42 -17.87
C LYS A 272 -12.40 2.13 -18.25
N ALA A 273 -13.16 2.12 -19.34
CA ALA A 273 -13.86 0.92 -19.79
C ALA A 273 -12.89 -0.23 -20.15
N VAL A 274 -11.75 0.08 -20.79
CA VAL A 274 -10.71 -0.92 -21.09
C VAL A 274 -10.05 -1.43 -19.81
N PHE A 275 -9.68 -0.51 -18.91
CA PHE A 275 -9.08 -0.85 -17.61
C PHE A 275 -9.98 -1.77 -16.78
N LEU A 276 -11.27 -1.39 -16.63
CA LEU A 276 -12.26 -2.19 -15.92
C LEU A 276 -12.45 -3.57 -16.57
N ALA A 277 -12.53 -3.64 -17.90
CA ALA A 277 -12.67 -4.93 -18.59
C ALA A 277 -11.47 -5.87 -18.35
N GLN A 278 -10.25 -5.35 -18.26
CA GLN A 278 -9.06 -6.16 -17.92
C GLN A 278 -9.10 -6.63 -16.45
N ALA A 279 -9.47 -5.73 -15.53
CA ALA A 279 -9.59 -6.05 -14.11
C ALA A 279 -10.71 -7.07 -13.84
N ASP A 280 -11.90 -6.87 -14.40
CA ASP A 280 -13.08 -7.72 -14.21
C ASP A 280 -12.81 -9.18 -14.59
N GLY A 281 -12.00 -9.42 -15.61
CA GLY A 281 -11.61 -10.78 -16.01
C GLY A 281 -10.78 -11.51 -14.95
N ILE A 282 -9.97 -10.78 -14.17
CA ILE A 282 -9.18 -11.33 -13.06
C ILE A 282 -10.08 -11.43 -11.81
N LEU A 283 -10.83 -10.38 -11.50
CA LEU A 283 -11.73 -10.29 -10.35
C LEU A 283 -12.81 -11.37 -10.37
N ALA A 284 -13.38 -11.69 -11.53
CA ALA A 284 -14.40 -12.74 -11.64
C ALA A 284 -13.86 -14.13 -11.30
N GLN A 285 -12.59 -14.40 -11.61
CA GLN A 285 -11.95 -15.68 -11.29
C GLN A 285 -11.50 -15.72 -9.83
N ALA A 286 -10.86 -14.65 -9.35
CA ALA A 286 -10.46 -14.52 -7.95
C ALA A 286 -11.67 -14.60 -7.02
N GLY A 287 -12.72 -13.82 -7.29
CA GLY A 287 -13.93 -13.75 -6.46
C GLY A 287 -14.72 -15.06 -6.34
N ALA A 288 -14.44 -16.06 -7.18
CA ALA A 288 -15.01 -17.39 -7.07
C ALA A 288 -14.26 -18.30 -6.07
N LEU A 289 -13.11 -17.87 -5.56
CA LEU A 289 -12.30 -18.59 -4.58
C LEU A 289 -12.81 -18.39 -3.15
N GLY A 290 -12.49 -19.35 -2.28
CA GLY A 290 -13.10 -19.46 -0.95
C GLY A 290 -12.52 -18.47 0.06
N SER A 291 -11.20 -18.47 0.22
CA SER A 291 -10.51 -17.64 1.22
C SER A 291 -9.89 -16.36 0.63
N ASN A 292 -9.57 -15.39 1.50
CA ASN A 292 -8.86 -14.18 1.08
C ASN A 292 -7.43 -14.49 0.62
N TYR A 293 -6.76 -15.44 1.28
CA TYR A 293 -5.47 -15.95 0.83
C TYR A 293 -5.51 -16.58 -0.57
N GLU A 294 -6.52 -17.41 -0.88
CA GLU A 294 -6.65 -18.00 -2.23
C GLU A 294 -6.85 -16.92 -3.30
N LYS A 295 -7.66 -15.90 -3.00
CA LYS A 295 -7.89 -14.73 -3.87
C LYS A 295 -6.61 -13.94 -4.10
N GLU A 296 -5.89 -13.64 -3.02
CA GLU A 296 -4.62 -12.93 -3.06
C GLU A 296 -3.61 -13.65 -3.93
N ARG A 297 -3.34 -14.94 -3.63
CA ARG A 297 -2.39 -15.75 -4.40
C ARG A 297 -2.77 -15.83 -5.87
N PHE A 298 -4.06 -15.98 -6.19
CA PHE A 298 -4.51 -15.99 -7.58
C PHE A 298 -4.21 -14.66 -8.29
N VAL A 299 -4.46 -13.53 -7.63
CA VAL A 299 -4.16 -12.21 -8.19
C VAL A 299 -2.64 -12.05 -8.37
N HIS A 300 -1.84 -12.38 -7.36
CA HIS A 300 -0.38 -12.37 -7.41
C HIS A 300 0.15 -13.14 -8.62
N ASP A 301 -0.25 -14.41 -8.73
CA ASP A 301 0.19 -15.29 -9.81
C ASP A 301 -0.23 -14.77 -11.19
N THR A 302 -1.47 -14.29 -11.30
CA THR A 302 -2.00 -13.78 -12.56
C THR A 302 -1.25 -12.54 -13.02
N LEU A 303 -0.82 -11.66 -12.11
CA LEU A 303 -0.03 -10.49 -12.46
C LEU A 303 1.38 -10.88 -12.92
N ILE A 304 2.06 -11.78 -12.20
CA ILE A 304 3.36 -12.32 -12.58
C ILE A 304 3.30 -12.96 -13.98
N ASP A 305 2.29 -13.79 -14.26
CA ASP A 305 2.21 -14.49 -15.54
C ASP A 305 1.87 -13.56 -16.73
N ARG A 306 1.30 -12.38 -16.48
CA ARG A 306 0.78 -11.48 -17.54
C ARG A 306 1.65 -10.26 -17.79
N ILE A 307 2.44 -9.83 -16.82
CA ILE A 307 3.20 -8.59 -16.90
C ILE A 307 4.64 -8.89 -17.31
N SER A 308 5.22 -8.00 -18.10
CA SER A 308 6.66 -7.97 -18.34
C SER A 308 7.30 -6.74 -17.70
N TYR A 309 8.31 -6.95 -16.85
CA TYR A 309 9.07 -5.85 -16.27
C TYR A 309 9.77 -5.01 -17.36
N ASN A 310 9.50 -3.69 -17.40
CA ASN A 310 10.05 -2.78 -18.39
C ASN A 310 10.15 -1.32 -17.88
N MET A 311 11.37 -0.86 -17.62
CA MET A 311 11.69 0.52 -17.23
C MET A 311 11.27 1.58 -18.27
N GLY A 312 11.17 1.21 -19.54
CA GLY A 312 10.75 2.11 -20.62
C GLY A 312 9.25 2.05 -20.95
N ALA A 313 8.45 1.31 -20.18
CA ALA A 313 7.02 1.22 -20.41
C ALA A 313 6.32 2.59 -20.18
N GLU A 314 5.32 2.86 -21.02
CA GLU A 314 4.49 4.05 -20.88
C GLU A 314 3.61 3.93 -19.62
N MET A 315 3.54 5.00 -18.81
CA MET A 315 2.79 5.05 -17.55
C MET A 315 3.21 3.96 -16.55
N ASN A 316 4.48 3.55 -16.56
CA ASN A 316 4.99 2.44 -15.74
C ASN A 316 4.85 2.64 -14.21
N GLN A 317 4.41 3.81 -13.76
CA GLN A 317 4.07 4.09 -12.37
C GLN A 317 2.59 3.81 -12.03
N SER A 318 1.75 3.39 -13.00
CA SER A 318 0.29 3.25 -12.80
C SER A 318 -0.21 1.81 -12.94
N ALA A 319 -1.35 1.50 -12.32
CA ALA A 319 -2.03 0.21 -12.49
C ALA A 319 -2.42 -0.08 -13.96
N TYR A 320 -2.62 0.96 -14.77
CA TYR A 320 -3.01 0.81 -16.17
C TYR A 320 -1.89 0.20 -17.01
N SER A 321 -0.63 0.56 -16.75
CA SER A 321 0.50 -0.05 -17.46
C SER A 321 0.64 -1.56 -17.20
N ALA A 322 0.34 -1.99 -15.97
CA ALA A 322 0.26 -3.39 -15.61
C ALA A 322 -0.97 -4.10 -16.23
N LEU A 323 -2.18 -3.62 -15.95
CA LEU A 323 -3.42 -4.33 -16.30
C LEU A 323 -3.79 -4.23 -17.78
N VAL A 324 -3.49 -3.12 -18.44
CA VAL A 324 -3.85 -2.88 -19.85
C VAL A 324 -2.66 -3.02 -20.77
N ASN A 325 -1.51 -2.42 -20.45
CA ASN A 325 -0.34 -2.48 -21.34
C ASN A 325 0.46 -3.80 -21.19
N GLY A 326 0.28 -4.53 -20.08
CA GLY A 326 1.01 -5.78 -19.80
C GLY A 326 2.51 -5.59 -19.56
N GLN A 327 2.96 -4.36 -19.29
CA GLN A 327 4.37 -4.06 -19.06
C GLN A 327 4.53 -2.84 -18.18
N THR A 328 5.36 -2.94 -17.15
CA THR A 328 5.49 -1.90 -16.12
C THR A 328 6.77 -2.07 -15.30
N VAL A 329 7.01 -1.18 -14.33
CA VAL A 329 7.97 -1.37 -13.24
C VAL A 329 7.24 -1.65 -11.93
N CYS A 330 7.99 -1.75 -10.82
CA CYS A 330 7.47 -2.14 -9.50
C CYS A 330 6.23 -1.36 -9.05
N ALA A 331 6.20 -0.04 -9.28
CA ALA A 331 5.05 0.80 -8.97
C ALA A 331 3.75 0.33 -9.64
N GLY A 332 3.78 -0.04 -10.93
CA GLY A 332 2.57 -0.56 -11.60
C GLY A 332 2.19 -1.98 -11.17
N TYR A 333 3.14 -2.85 -10.83
CA TYR A 333 2.83 -4.16 -10.20
C TYR A 333 2.07 -3.92 -8.90
N ALA A 334 2.65 -3.12 -8.01
CA ALA A 334 2.10 -2.88 -6.69
C ALA A 334 0.73 -2.18 -6.73
N ARG A 335 0.50 -1.28 -7.70
CA ARG A 335 -0.81 -0.63 -7.88
C ARG A 335 -1.87 -1.52 -8.50
N ALA A 336 -1.51 -2.37 -9.45
CA ALA A 336 -2.44 -3.35 -10.01
C ALA A 336 -2.87 -4.36 -8.95
N PHE A 337 -1.93 -4.84 -8.15
CA PHE A 337 -2.18 -5.73 -7.02
C PHE A 337 -3.08 -5.06 -5.98
N GLN A 338 -2.74 -3.84 -5.55
CA GLN A 338 -3.56 -3.02 -4.66
C GLN A 338 -4.99 -2.87 -5.17
N TYR A 339 -5.16 -2.43 -6.43
CA TYR A 339 -6.48 -2.21 -7.01
C TYR A 339 -7.32 -3.49 -6.98
N LEU A 340 -6.77 -4.61 -7.44
CA LEU A 340 -7.50 -5.87 -7.53
C LEU A 340 -7.89 -6.42 -6.15
N LEU A 341 -7.00 -6.37 -5.15
CA LEU A 341 -7.32 -6.81 -3.80
C LEU A 341 -8.38 -5.94 -3.13
N GLN A 342 -8.29 -4.61 -3.28
CA GLN A 342 -9.30 -3.70 -2.76
C GLN A 342 -10.68 -3.96 -3.40
N GLN A 343 -10.75 -4.25 -4.71
CA GLN A 343 -12.01 -4.64 -5.35
C GLN A 343 -12.56 -5.99 -4.86
N LEU A 344 -11.70 -6.86 -4.31
CA LEU A 344 -12.09 -8.13 -3.68
C LEU A 344 -12.47 -7.97 -2.19
N GLY A 345 -12.43 -6.74 -1.65
CA GLY A 345 -12.70 -6.46 -0.24
C GLY A 345 -11.56 -6.87 0.70
N ILE A 346 -10.33 -6.96 0.18
CA ILE A 346 -9.13 -7.28 0.93
C ILE A 346 -8.30 -5.99 1.06
N PRO A 347 -8.08 -5.48 2.28
CA PRO A 347 -7.24 -4.30 2.47
C PRO A 347 -5.81 -4.56 1.97
N CYS A 348 -5.38 -3.73 1.04
CA CYS A 348 -4.05 -3.77 0.46
C CYS A 348 -3.54 -2.34 0.31
N TYR A 349 -2.33 -2.09 0.79
CA TYR A 349 -1.72 -0.77 0.83
C TYR A 349 -0.53 -0.73 -0.12
N TYR A 350 -0.38 0.38 -0.85
CA TYR A 350 0.82 0.66 -1.63
C TYR A 350 1.94 1.09 -0.68
N CYS A 351 3.02 0.33 -0.62
CA CYS A 351 4.16 0.60 0.26
C CYS A 351 5.33 1.12 -0.59
N THR A 352 5.94 2.22 -0.17
CA THR A 352 7.12 2.81 -0.83
C THR A 352 8.33 2.77 0.09
N GLY A 353 9.50 2.62 -0.50
CA GLY A 353 10.71 2.45 0.29
C GLY A 353 11.98 2.32 -0.53
N TYR A 354 12.93 1.63 0.08
CA TYR A 354 14.24 1.34 -0.46
C TYR A 354 14.50 -0.15 -0.42
N ALA A 355 15.00 -0.69 -1.55
CA ALA A 355 15.46 -2.06 -1.69
C ALA A 355 16.67 -2.06 -2.65
N GLY A 356 17.74 -1.37 -2.25
CA GLY A 356 18.91 -1.07 -3.10
C GLY A 356 18.74 0.19 -3.96
N GLU A 357 17.52 0.41 -4.43
CA GLU A 357 17.07 1.67 -5.04
C GLU A 357 15.64 1.98 -4.56
N SER A 358 15.07 3.11 -5.00
CA SER A 358 13.67 3.44 -4.70
C SER A 358 12.75 2.35 -5.23
N HIS A 359 11.90 1.81 -4.36
CA HIS A 359 11.09 0.64 -4.64
C HIS A 359 9.67 0.78 -4.13
N ALA A 360 8.77 -0.02 -4.68
CA ALA A 360 7.37 -0.07 -4.29
C ALA A 360 6.85 -1.52 -4.30
N TRP A 361 6.14 -1.88 -3.24
CA TRP A 361 5.54 -3.20 -3.02
C TRP A 361 4.21 -3.01 -2.27
N ASN A 362 3.66 -4.07 -1.68
CA ASN A 362 2.38 -4.01 -0.98
C ASN A 362 2.42 -4.51 0.46
N ILE A 363 1.49 -3.99 1.26
CA ILE A 363 1.12 -4.55 2.56
C ILE A 363 -0.33 -5.02 2.49
N VAL A 364 -0.58 -6.31 2.74
CA VAL A 364 -1.91 -6.93 2.66
C VAL A 364 -2.40 -7.32 4.04
N SER A 365 -3.68 -7.07 4.33
CA SER A 365 -4.35 -7.54 5.55
C SER A 365 -5.08 -8.85 5.28
N LEU A 366 -4.69 -9.90 5.99
CA LEU A 366 -5.38 -11.19 6.02
C LEU A 366 -5.90 -11.45 7.45
N GLU A 367 -6.48 -12.63 7.67
CA GLU A 367 -7.24 -12.95 8.89
C GLU A 367 -6.47 -12.77 10.20
N ASP A 368 -5.15 -12.99 10.20
CA ASP A 368 -4.31 -12.95 11.40
C ASP A 368 -3.40 -11.72 11.50
N GLY A 369 -3.26 -10.91 10.46
CA GLY A 369 -2.39 -9.75 10.49
C GLY A 369 -2.04 -9.20 9.12
N PHE A 370 -1.01 -8.34 9.11
CA PHE A 370 -0.49 -7.73 7.89
C PHE A 370 0.74 -8.49 7.38
N TYR A 371 0.89 -8.52 6.05
CA TYR A 371 1.99 -9.16 5.35
C TYR A 371 2.57 -8.24 4.28
N ASN A 372 3.89 -8.28 4.09
CA ASN A 372 4.56 -7.70 2.94
C ASN A 372 4.43 -8.64 1.73
N VAL A 373 4.16 -8.07 0.56
CA VAL A 373 4.13 -8.77 -0.73
C VAL A 373 4.87 -7.95 -1.78
N ASP A 374 5.90 -8.51 -2.40
CA ASP A 374 6.57 -7.90 -3.56
C ASP A 374 6.45 -8.78 -4.82
N ALA A 375 5.34 -8.58 -5.53
CA ALA A 375 5.07 -9.25 -6.80
C ALA A 375 6.11 -8.95 -7.90
N THR A 376 6.90 -7.87 -7.78
CA THR A 376 7.93 -7.52 -8.77
C THR A 376 9.15 -8.41 -8.62
N TRP A 377 9.59 -8.60 -7.38
CA TRP A 377 10.73 -9.46 -7.07
C TRP A 377 10.37 -10.94 -7.18
N ASP A 378 9.11 -11.30 -6.85
CA ASP A 378 8.56 -12.64 -7.09
C ASP A 378 8.39 -12.99 -8.58
N ASP A 379 8.34 -11.99 -9.48
CA ASP A 379 8.38 -12.18 -10.94
C ASP A 379 9.80 -12.53 -11.45
N THR A 380 10.53 -13.38 -10.72
CA THR A 380 11.90 -13.80 -11.05
C THR A 380 11.95 -15.32 -11.23
N GLU A 381 12.72 -15.79 -12.22
CA GLU A 381 12.82 -17.22 -12.52
C GLU A 381 13.33 -17.98 -11.29
N GLY A 382 12.51 -18.93 -10.79
CA GLY A 382 12.84 -19.74 -9.62
C GLY A 382 12.54 -19.12 -8.26
N GLY A 383 12.11 -17.84 -8.21
CA GLY A 383 11.85 -17.10 -6.97
C GLY A 383 10.38 -16.70 -6.78
N ARG A 384 9.44 -17.37 -7.46
CA ARG A 384 8.00 -17.15 -7.27
C ARG A 384 7.70 -17.50 -5.81
N TYR A 385 7.29 -16.50 -5.01
CA TYR A 385 6.96 -16.56 -3.57
C TYR A 385 8.10 -16.35 -2.56
N ASP A 386 9.29 -15.92 -3.00
CA ASP A 386 10.37 -15.53 -2.08
C ASP A 386 9.99 -14.28 -1.25
N TYR A 387 9.12 -13.42 -1.79
CA TYR A 387 8.64 -12.17 -1.21
C TYR A 387 7.11 -12.10 -1.05
N PHE A 388 6.44 -13.25 -1.09
CA PHE A 388 4.99 -13.36 -0.90
C PHE A 388 4.64 -13.68 0.56
N ASN A 389 3.73 -12.90 1.14
CA ASN A 389 3.25 -13.02 2.52
C ASN A 389 4.36 -13.11 3.58
N LYS A 390 5.20 -12.08 3.62
CA LYS A 390 6.36 -12.00 4.52
C LYS A 390 6.14 -11.04 5.69
N THR A 391 6.79 -11.31 6.81
CA THR A 391 6.82 -10.39 7.95
C THR A 391 7.78 -9.24 7.69
N ASP A 392 7.76 -8.21 8.55
CA ASP A 392 8.81 -7.18 8.53
C ASP A 392 10.19 -7.76 8.85
N GLY A 393 10.27 -8.81 9.68
CA GLY A 393 11.52 -9.50 9.97
C GLY A 393 12.11 -10.20 8.74
N ASP A 394 11.28 -10.82 7.91
CA ASP A 394 11.71 -11.44 6.64
C ASP A 394 12.19 -10.39 5.63
N PHE A 395 11.57 -9.20 5.62
CA PHE A 395 11.92 -8.11 4.73
C PHE A 395 13.12 -7.29 5.23
N ALA A 396 13.47 -7.37 6.52
CA ALA A 396 14.45 -6.48 7.16
C ALA A 396 15.84 -6.49 6.48
N ASP A 397 16.24 -7.63 5.91
CA ASP A 397 17.53 -7.78 5.24
C ASP A 397 17.54 -7.20 3.81
N THR A 398 16.38 -6.84 3.24
CA THR A 398 16.25 -6.47 1.81
C THR A 398 15.47 -5.17 1.56
N HIS A 399 14.53 -4.82 2.44
CA HIS A 399 13.55 -3.76 2.25
C HIS A 399 13.46 -2.84 3.46
N ILE A 400 13.37 -1.53 3.19
CA ILE A 400 13.16 -0.49 4.20
C ILE A 400 12.01 0.40 3.76
N ARG A 401 10.94 0.47 4.56
CA ARG A 401 9.85 1.44 4.34
C ARG A 401 10.36 2.88 4.46
N GLN A 402 9.91 3.78 3.58
CA GLN A 402 10.23 5.21 3.62
C GLN A 402 8.98 6.08 3.45
N GLU A 403 9.14 7.40 3.59
CA GLU A 403 8.04 8.37 3.43
C GLU A 403 6.84 8.04 4.33
N LEU A 404 5.60 8.14 3.84
CA LEU A 404 4.41 7.84 4.63
C LEU A 404 4.30 6.34 5.00
N ALA A 405 5.00 5.45 4.28
CA ALA A 405 4.87 4.01 4.48
C ALA A 405 5.44 3.54 5.84
N VAL A 406 6.28 4.34 6.50
CA VAL A 406 6.77 4.05 7.86
C VAL A 406 5.66 4.02 8.90
N TYR A 407 4.52 4.67 8.61
CA TYR A 407 3.35 4.70 9.48
C TYR A 407 2.29 3.64 9.13
N LEU A 408 2.52 2.82 8.09
CA LEU A 408 1.64 1.68 7.84
C LEU A 408 1.79 0.62 8.94
N PRO A 409 0.75 -0.20 9.18
CA PRO A 409 0.79 -1.24 10.21
C PRO A 409 2.01 -2.18 10.08
N PRO A 410 2.58 -2.67 11.20
CA PRO A 410 3.65 -3.64 11.15
C PRO A 410 3.16 -4.98 10.57
N CYS A 411 4.01 -5.63 9.78
CA CYS A 411 3.71 -6.93 9.18
C CYS A 411 4.16 -8.06 10.10
N ASN A 412 3.22 -8.62 10.85
CA ASN A 412 3.44 -9.65 11.87
C ASN A 412 2.54 -10.90 11.67
N GLY A 413 1.87 -11.02 10.53
CA GLY A 413 1.10 -12.21 10.18
C GLY A 413 1.99 -13.45 10.09
N GLN A 414 1.47 -14.61 10.49
CA GLN A 414 2.18 -15.89 10.50
C GLN A 414 1.43 -17.00 9.75
N MET A 415 0.09 -17.01 9.80
CA MET A 415 -0.74 -18.07 9.22
C MET A 415 -0.44 -18.35 7.75
N TYR A 416 -0.18 -17.30 6.97
CA TYR A 416 0.00 -17.38 5.52
C TYR A 416 1.45 -17.19 5.08
N ARG A 417 2.39 -17.14 6.03
CA ARG A 417 3.81 -17.00 5.75
C ARG A 417 4.38 -18.33 5.23
N ASN A 418 5.02 -18.31 4.06
CA ASN A 418 5.71 -19.46 3.44
C ASN A 418 4.84 -20.67 3.05
N GLN A 419 3.51 -20.52 2.93
CA GLN A 419 2.57 -21.60 2.57
C GLN A 419 2.87 -22.25 1.20
N GLU A 420 3.54 -21.52 0.31
CA GLU A 420 3.82 -21.94 -1.07
C GLU A 420 5.13 -22.72 -1.19
N GLN A 421 5.93 -22.80 -0.12
CA GLN A 421 7.13 -23.61 -0.13
C GLN A 421 6.74 -25.09 -0.22
N SER A 422 7.34 -25.80 -1.19
CA SER A 422 7.05 -27.23 -1.34
C SER A 422 7.48 -27.99 -0.08
N ALA A 423 6.66 -28.95 0.36
CA ALA A 423 6.99 -29.83 1.49
C ALA A 423 8.31 -30.61 1.30
N GLU A 424 8.85 -30.69 0.08
CA GLU A 424 10.15 -31.29 -0.21
C GLU A 424 11.34 -30.42 0.25
N ASN A 425 11.13 -29.11 0.47
CA ASN A 425 12.17 -28.16 0.88
C ASN A 425 12.13 -27.83 2.38
N LEU A 426 11.08 -28.23 3.11
CA LEU A 426 10.98 -27.98 4.54
C LEU A 426 11.95 -28.87 5.32
N ARG A 427 12.58 -28.29 6.34
CA ARG A 427 13.46 -29.05 7.23
C ARG A 427 12.65 -30.03 8.07
N ASN A 428 13.19 -31.23 8.28
CA ASN A 428 12.63 -32.19 9.22
C ASN A 428 13.13 -31.89 10.63
N LEU A 429 12.47 -32.44 11.66
CA LEU A 429 12.94 -32.32 13.05
C LEU A 429 14.42 -32.69 13.22
N GLY A 430 14.85 -33.76 12.55
CA GLY A 430 16.25 -34.20 12.61
C GLY A 430 17.24 -33.16 12.06
N ASP A 431 16.83 -32.35 11.08
CA ASP A 431 17.68 -31.34 10.45
C ASP A 431 17.90 -30.12 11.38
N VAL A 432 16.97 -29.87 12.28
CA VAL A 432 17.08 -28.86 13.35
C VAL A 432 17.58 -29.44 14.69
N GLY A 433 17.99 -30.72 14.69
CA GLY A 433 18.51 -31.39 15.89
C GLY A 433 17.46 -31.76 16.93
N LEU A 434 16.18 -31.80 16.53
CA LEU A 434 15.02 -32.09 17.38
C LEU A 434 14.46 -33.49 17.13
N THR A 435 13.64 -33.94 18.06
CA THR A 435 13.02 -35.26 18.06
C THR A 435 11.52 -35.17 18.32
N GLU A 436 10.81 -36.28 18.11
CA GLU A 436 9.37 -36.38 18.40
C GLU A 436 9.01 -36.06 19.87
N ASN A 437 9.98 -36.14 20.80
CA ASN A 437 9.74 -35.81 22.21
C ASN A 437 9.68 -34.30 22.47
N ASP A 438 10.13 -33.49 21.51
CA ASP A 438 10.16 -32.02 21.62
C ASP A 438 8.85 -31.38 21.11
N ILE A 439 7.94 -32.21 20.59
CA ILE A 439 6.64 -31.80 20.05
C ILE A 439 5.61 -31.64 21.16
N VAL A 440 4.88 -30.52 21.12
CA VAL A 440 3.69 -30.27 21.91
C VAL A 440 2.44 -30.35 21.04
N TYR A 441 1.37 -30.89 21.63
CA TYR A 441 0.12 -31.24 20.92
C TYR A 441 -1.09 -30.45 21.42
N SER A 442 -0.89 -29.46 22.29
CA SER A 442 -1.97 -28.61 22.82
C SER A 442 -1.41 -27.31 23.38
N LEU A 443 -2.25 -26.27 23.46
CA LEU A 443 -1.87 -24.97 24.02
C LEU A 443 -1.44 -25.08 25.49
N SER A 444 -2.09 -25.94 26.26
CA SER A 444 -1.67 -26.24 27.65
C SER A 444 -0.30 -26.94 27.71
N GLY A 445 -0.02 -27.83 26.77
CA GLY A 445 1.29 -28.47 26.63
C GLY A 445 2.38 -27.47 26.27
N TYR A 446 2.08 -26.55 25.36
CA TYR A 446 2.94 -25.42 25.00
C TYR A 446 3.28 -24.57 26.22
N TYR A 447 2.27 -24.08 26.96
CA TYR A 447 2.49 -23.30 28.18
C TYR A 447 3.33 -24.02 29.23
N THR A 448 3.07 -25.31 29.44
CA THR A 448 3.83 -26.13 30.39
C THR A 448 5.29 -26.23 29.97
N ASN A 449 5.54 -26.44 28.68
CA ASN A 449 6.88 -26.54 28.12
C ASN A 449 7.64 -25.21 28.26
N CYS A 450 7.09 -24.10 27.77
CA CYS A 450 7.72 -22.78 27.85
C CYS A 450 7.99 -22.35 29.31
N GLY A 451 7.01 -22.50 30.20
CA GLY A 451 7.17 -22.17 31.61
C GLY A 451 8.26 -22.99 32.32
N SER A 452 8.39 -24.27 31.96
CA SER A 452 9.44 -25.15 32.50
C SER A 452 10.83 -24.74 32.03
N GLN A 453 10.98 -24.38 30.76
CA GLN A 453 12.25 -23.94 30.19
C GLN A 453 12.73 -22.62 30.82
N ILE A 454 11.83 -21.64 30.97
CA ILE A 454 12.16 -20.37 31.64
C ILE A 454 12.58 -20.61 33.10
N THR A 455 11.82 -21.42 33.83
CA THR A 455 12.11 -21.71 35.24
C THR A 455 13.46 -22.42 35.39
N ALA A 456 13.81 -23.30 34.45
CA ALA A 456 15.09 -24.00 34.45
C ALA A 456 16.29 -23.10 34.09
N ALA A 457 16.09 -22.17 33.16
CA ALA A 457 17.14 -21.25 32.70
C ALA A 457 17.42 -20.10 33.68
N GLY A 458 16.38 -19.58 34.36
CA GLY A 458 16.50 -18.46 35.29
C GLY A 458 16.42 -17.08 34.60
N SER A 459 16.91 -16.04 35.27
CA SER A 459 16.96 -14.67 34.74
C SER A 459 18.15 -14.46 33.80
N GLY A 460 18.03 -13.51 32.87
CA GLY A 460 19.05 -13.19 31.86
C GLY A 460 18.50 -13.24 30.44
N ALA A 461 19.40 -13.12 29.46
CA ALA A 461 19.07 -13.20 28.04
C ALA A 461 19.45 -14.59 27.49
N TYR A 462 18.50 -15.28 26.88
CA TYR A 462 18.70 -16.61 26.29
C TYR A 462 17.59 -16.94 25.30
N GLU A 463 17.80 -18.04 24.57
CA GLU A 463 16.84 -18.59 23.63
C GLU A 463 16.37 -19.96 24.09
N PHE A 464 15.11 -20.27 23.83
CA PHE A 464 14.56 -21.62 23.98
C PHE A 464 13.57 -21.90 22.85
N TYR A 465 13.17 -23.16 22.66
CA TYR A 465 12.32 -23.53 21.54
C TYR A 465 11.18 -24.48 21.95
N THR A 466 10.12 -24.50 21.16
CA THR A 466 9.02 -25.46 21.27
C THR A 466 8.53 -25.82 19.88
N VAL A 467 8.17 -27.08 19.64
CA VAL A 467 7.59 -27.49 18.35
C VAL A 467 6.10 -27.76 18.51
N ALA A 468 5.25 -27.03 17.81
CA ALA A 468 3.81 -27.28 17.78
C ALA A 468 3.43 -28.31 16.68
N ASP A 469 2.55 -29.25 17.02
CA ASP A 469 1.95 -30.21 16.09
C ASP A 469 0.72 -29.61 15.40
N GLY A 470 0.87 -29.27 14.12
CA GLY A 470 -0.21 -28.83 13.25
C GLY A 470 -0.52 -27.34 13.26
N GLY A 471 -0.98 -26.84 12.12
CA GLY A 471 -1.37 -25.43 11.95
C GLY A 471 -2.49 -24.98 12.89
N ALA A 472 -3.38 -25.89 13.30
CA ALA A 472 -4.45 -25.58 14.26
C ALA A 472 -3.89 -25.18 15.65
N LEU A 473 -2.91 -25.92 16.15
CA LEU A 473 -2.26 -25.58 17.41
C LEU A 473 -1.42 -24.30 17.28
N MET A 474 -0.74 -24.12 16.16
CA MET A 474 0.00 -22.89 15.89
C MET A 474 -0.94 -21.66 15.90
N GLN A 475 -2.15 -21.79 15.36
CA GLN A 475 -3.18 -20.74 15.40
C GLN A 475 -3.64 -20.45 16.84
N GLU A 476 -3.87 -21.47 17.67
CA GLU A 476 -4.21 -21.30 19.10
C GLU A 476 -3.09 -20.56 19.85
N ILE A 477 -1.83 -20.94 19.61
CA ILE A 477 -0.67 -20.27 20.20
C ILE A 477 -0.61 -18.81 19.75
N TYR A 478 -0.74 -18.55 18.45
CA TYR A 478 -0.72 -17.19 17.92
C TYR A 478 -1.80 -16.30 18.54
N GLN A 479 -3.04 -16.80 18.63
CA GLN A 479 -4.14 -16.07 19.28
C GLN A 479 -3.81 -15.72 20.73
N ALA A 480 -3.18 -16.62 21.47
CA ALA A 480 -2.77 -16.36 22.84
C ALA A 480 -1.70 -15.26 22.98
N TYR A 481 -0.86 -15.04 21.96
CA TYR A 481 0.08 -13.92 21.95
C TYR A 481 -0.61 -12.60 21.58
N GLN A 482 -1.56 -12.63 20.63
CA GLN A 482 -2.35 -11.45 20.26
C GLN A 482 -3.25 -10.95 21.39
N SER A 483 -3.83 -11.85 22.17
CA SER A 483 -4.72 -11.52 23.30
C SER A 483 -3.99 -11.31 24.63
N ASP A 484 -2.66 -11.38 24.66
CA ASP A 484 -1.85 -11.43 25.89
C ASP A 484 -2.13 -12.62 26.83
N ASP A 485 -2.94 -13.60 26.44
CA ASP A 485 -3.28 -14.77 27.27
C ASP A 485 -2.05 -15.63 27.61
N TYR A 486 -1.01 -15.61 26.79
CA TYR A 486 0.26 -16.28 27.08
C TYR A 486 0.89 -15.81 28.41
N LYS A 487 0.61 -14.57 28.84
CA LYS A 487 1.13 -13.99 30.09
C LYS A 487 0.65 -14.80 31.28
N GLN A 488 -0.66 -14.99 31.39
CA GLN A 488 -1.27 -15.84 32.43
C GLN A 488 -1.02 -17.33 32.17
N GLY A 489 -0.93 -17.72 30.90
CA GLY A 489 -0.71 -19.09 30.46
C GLY A 489 0.59 -19.70 30.99
N TYR A 490 1.70 -18.97 30.90
CA TYR A 490 2.98 -19.47 31.42
C TYR A 490 3.93 -18.38 31.95
N MET A 491 3.96 -17.18 31.35
CA MET A 491 5.04 -16.22 31.59
C MET A 491 5.04 -15.66 33.02
N GLU A 492 3.89 -15.21 33.54
CA GLU A 492 3.80 -14.58 34.88
C GLU A 492 4.23 -15.54 35.99
N ASN A 493 3.78 -16.80 35.92
CA ASN A 493 4.15 -17.83 36.88
C ASN A 493 5.63 -18.17 36.78
N ALA A 494 6.17 -18.28 35.56
CA ALA A 494 7.59 -18.57 35.35
C ALA A 494 8.50 -17.42 35.83
N MET A 495 8.16 -16.16 35.52
CA MET A 495 8.87 -14.97 36.00
C MET A 495 8.84 -14.87 37.53
N THR A 496 7.68 -15.13 38.14
CA THR A 496 7.53 -15.16 39.60
C THR A 496 8.44 -16.22 40.22
N ALA A 497 8.57 -17.41 39.61
CA ALA A 497 9.40 -18.50 40.11
C ALA A 497 10.90 -18.16 40.09
N ILE A 498 11.35 -17.34 39.13
CA ILE A 498 12.77 -16.93 38.99
C ILE A 498 13.06 -15.56 39.63
N GLY A 499 12.03 -14.85 40.11
CA GLY A 499 12.15 -13.52 40.70
C GLY A 499 12.36 -12.39 39.69
N ALA A 500 11.97 -12.59 38.42
CA ALA A 500 12.00 -11.57 37.39
C ALA A 500 10.72 -10.70 37.42
N SER A 501 10.84 -9.46 36.95
CA SER A 501 9.79 -8.45 36.92
C SER A 501 9.65 -7.75 35.56
N VAL A 502 10.68 -7.86 34.71
CA VAL A 502 10.68 -7.32 33.35
C VAL A 502 10.94 -8.45 32.37
N CYS A 503 10.17 -8.48 31.27
CA CYS A 503 10.35 -9.41 30.16
C CYS A 503 10.36 -8.62 28.85
N GLU A 504 11.44 -8.77 28.09
CA GLU A 504 11.47 -8.48 26.66
C GLU A 504 11.48 -9.84 25.95
N MET A 505 10.63 -10.01 24.94
CA MET A 505 10.52 -11.28 24.20
C MET A 505 10.23 -11.04 22.72
N ASN A 506 10.88 -11.83 21.86
CA ASN A 506 10.58 -11.94 20.44
C ASN A 506 10.41 -13.44 20.08
N LEU A 507 9.57 -13.72 19.09
CA LEU A 507 9.30 -15.06 18.57
C LEU A 507 9.72 -15.16 17.11
N ASP A 508 10.50 -16.18 16.78
CA ASP A 508 10.69 -16.61 15.40
C ASP A 508 9.97 -17.94 15.19
N VAL A 509 9.16 -18.03 14.13
CA VAL A 509 8.43 -19.25 13.79
C VAL A 509 8.94 -19.79 12.45
N GLU A 510 9.13 -21.10 12.36
CA GLU A 510 9.49 -21.81 11.13
C GLU A 510 8.58 -23.02 10.94
N GLU A 511 8.02 -23.16 9.75
CA GLU A 511 7.31 -24.39 9.36
C GLU A 511 8.32 -25.48 8.99
N LEU A 512 8.11 -26.67 9.55
CA LEU A 512 8.89 -27.88 9.34
C LEU A 512 8.06 -28.91 8.58
N ALA A 513 8.75 -29.88 7.99
CA ALA A 513 8.11 -30.99 7.31
C ALA A 513 7.17 -31.76 8.26
N GLY A 514 5.99 -32.11 7.73
CA GLY A 514 4.97 -32.87 8.46
C GLY A 514 3.96 -32.02 9.24
N ASP A 515 3.68 -30.78 8.79
CA ASP A 515 2.73 -29.85 9.43
C ASP A 515 3.12 -29.56 10.89
N ARG A 516 4.36 -29.09 11.09
CA ARG A 516 4.97 -28.83 12.40
C ARG A 516 5.58 -27.45 12.41
N TYR A 517 5.54 -26.78 13.55
CA TYR A 517 6.02 -25.39 13.66
C TYR A 517 7.05 -25.27 14.77
N LEU A 518 8.30 -24.98 14.40
CA LEU A 518 9.36 -24.63 15.34
C LEU A 518 9.18 -23.18 15.77
N ILE A 519 8.99 -22.96 17.06
CA ILE A 519 8.83 -21.65 17.66
C ILE A 519 10.06 -21.40 18.53
N VAL A 520 10.86 -20.39 18.19
CA VAL A 520 12.05 -19.97 18.93
C VAL A 520 11.72 -18.71 19.72
N HIS A 521 11.88 -18.77 21.03
CA HIS A 521 11.67 -17.68 21.95
C HIS A 521 13.00 -17.03 22.30
N LYS A 522 13.16 -15.76 21.92
CA LYS A 522 14.30 -14.93 22.34
C LYS A 522 13.85 -14.07 23.51
N VAL A 523 14.33 -14.35 24.72
CA VAL A 523 13.88 -13.65 25.95
C VAL A 523 15.01 -12.93 26.65
N ASN A 524 14.67 -11.84 27.34
CA ASN A 524 15.51 -11.14 28.30
C ASN A 524 14.70 -10.83 29.57
N LEU A 525 14.97 -11.59 30.63
CA LEU A 525 14.21 -11.55 31.89
C LEU A 525 15.05 -10.91 33.00
N ARG A 526 14.54 -9.86 33.65
CA ARG A 526 15.27 -9.08 34.67
C ARG A 526 14.52 -8.92 35.98
#